data_AF-N6U068-F1
#
_entry.id   AF-N6U068-F1
#
_cell.length_a   1.000
_cell.length_b   1.000
_cell.length_c   1.000
_cell.angle_alpha   90.00
_cell.angle_beta   90.00
_cell.angle_gamma   90.00
#
_symmetry.space_group_name_H-M   'P 1'
#
loop_
_entity.id
_entity.type
_entity.pdbx_description
1 polymer ?
#
loop_
_entity_poly.entity_id
_entity_poly.type
_entity_poly.pdbx_seq_one_letter_code
_entity_poly.pdbx_strand_id
1 'polypeptide(L)'
;MTINYSNWTVEAKERASKLWADGLSVAQIAARLNVQLGSISGLMTRNRNMFPKRGGAGKSAYVQINAPTLNGKSTWTEEQLQTAIDLWNRNLTTEEIGATIGKSSNAVQKKAHANRDMFPCRDLRGTGNRGIVDRVGLQRAKRERHAQGLPAEPPPLPHHGYNTAVFALPGASPVRLLDLTEKHCRWPITCDESPKGANTPFCGANRTHGSYCAAHAMIARGRGTTSERNALNGIGGRK
;
A
#
# COMPACT_ATOMS: atom_id res chain seq x y z
N MET A 1 -9.12 21.65 -20.13
CA MET A 1 -8.73 20.55 -21.04
C MET A 1 -7.47 19.90 -20.50
N THR A 2 -7.59 18.73 -19.89
CA THR A 2 -6.46 17.91 -19.42
C THR A 2 -5.98 17.07 -20.60
N ILE A 3 -4.79 17.38 -21.13
CA ILE A 3 -4.18 16.59 -22.21
C ILE A 3 -3.76 15.24 -21.62
N ASN A 4 -4.36 14.15 -22.10
CA ASN A 4 -4.04 12.79 -21.68
C ASN A 4 -3.35 12.02 -22.83
N TYR A 5 -2.12 11.57 -22.52
CA TYR A 5 -1.27 10.54 -23.13
C TYR A 5 -0.61 10.75 -24.51
N SER A 6 0.74 10.79 -24.42
CA SER A 6 1.67 10.06 -25.31
C SER A 6 2.12 10.70 -26.62
N ASN A 7 2.12 12.02 -26.74
CA ASN A 7 2.96 12.67 -27.75
C ASN A 7 3.78 13.80 -27.12
N TRP A 8 4.86 13.42 -26.43
CA TRP A 8 5.84 14.39 -25.94
C TRP A 8 6.60 14.94 -27.14
N THR A 9 6.23 16.14 -27.58
CA THR A 9 7.01 16.86 -28.60
C THR A 9 8.40 17.20 -28.07
N VAL A 10 9.35 17.42 -28.98
CA VAL A 10 10.75 17.75 -28.60
C VAL A 10 10.77 19.00 -27.73
N GLU A 11 10.00 20.02 -28.07
CA GLU A 11 9.91 21.30 -27.36
C GLU A 11 9.29 21.13 -25.96
N ALA A 12 8.35 20.18 -25.79
CA ALA A 12 7.77 19.88 -24.49
C ALA A 12 8.77 19.17 -23.58
N LYS A 13 9.61 18.27 -24.13
CA LYS A 13 10.68 17.60 -23.37
C LYS A 13 11.76 18.59 -22.93
N GLU A 14 12.16 19.50 -23.82
CA GLU A 14 13.13 20.55 -23.51
C GLU A 14 12.63 21.49 -22.40
N ARG A 15 11.38 21.95 -22.48
CA ARG A 15 10.77 22.76 -21.41
C ARG A 15 10.75 22.01 -20.08
N ALA A 16 10.36 20.74 -20.07
CA ALA A 16 10.39 19.92 -18.85
C ALA A 16 11.83 19.75 -18.31
N SER A 17 12.81 19.55 -19.20
CA SER A 17 14.23 19.42 -18.85
C SER A 17 14.78 20.70 -18.24
N LYS A 18 14.41 21.87 -18.78
CA LYS A 18 14.82 23.17 -18.23
C LYS A 18 14.26 23.37 -16.82
N LEU A 19 12.97 23.13 -16.62
CA LEU A 19 12.36 23.20 -15.28
C LEU A 19 12.98 22.19 -14.30
N TRP A 20 13.47 21.06 -14.81
CA TRP A 20 14.24 20.10 -14.01
C TRP A 20 15.70 20.54 -13.76
N ALA A 21 16.32 21.33 -14.61
CA ALA A 21 17.60 21.95 -14.29
C ALA A 21 17.41 23.04 -13.21
N ASP A 22 16.31 23.80 -13.29
CA ASP A 22 15.94 24.88 -12.37
C ASP A 22 15.55 24.42 -10.96
N GLY A 23 15.64 23.11 -10.65
CA GLY A 23 15.41 22.62 -9.30
C GLY A 23 13.94 22.27 -8.97
N LEU A 24 12.99 22.43 -9.90
CA LEU A 24 11.58 22.13 -9.61
C LEU A 24 11.35 20.63 -9.38
N SER A 25 10.38 20.32 -8.52
CA SER A 25 9.90 18.95 -8.27
C SER A 25 9.02 18.46 -9.41
N VAL A 26 8.86 17.13 -9.50
CA VAL A 26 7.99 16.47 -10.50
C VAL A 26 6.56 17.02 -10.46
N ALA A 27 6.03 17.29 -9.26
CA ALA A 27 4.69 17.84 -9.07
C ALA A 27 4.56 19.28 -9.58
N GLN A 28 5.56 20.12 -9.31
CA GLN A 28 5.59 21.50 -9.79
C GLN A 28 5.70 21.56 -11.32
N ILE A 29 6.52 20.70 -11.91
CA ILE A 29 6.67 20.59 -13.36
C ILE A 29 5.35 20.14 -14.00
N ALA A 30 4.70 19.12 -13.43
CA ALA A 30 3.42 18.61 -13.89
C ALA A 30 2.33 19.70 -13.88
N ALA A 31 2.23 20.46 -12.79
CA ALA A 31 1.30 21.58 -12.68
C ALA A 31 1.60 22.68 -13.73
N ARG A 32 2.87 23.04 -13.92
CA ARG A 32 3.28 24.12 -14.83
C ARG A 32 3.13 23.77 -16.30
N LEU A 33 3.23 22.49 -16.65
CA LEU A 33 3.02 21.99 -18.00
C LEU A 33 1.58 21.49 -18.22
N ASN A 34 0.71 21.56 -17.20
CA ASN A 34 -0.66 21.06 -17.22
C ASN A 34 -0.75 19.59 -17.69
N VAL A 35 0.16 18.75 -17.19
CA VAL A 35 0.20 17.31 -17.48
C VAL A 35 0.11 16.50 -16.20
N GLN A 36 -0.25 15.23 -16.31
CA GLN A 36 -0.30 14.34 -15.15
C GLN A 36 1.10 14.05 -14.58
N LEU A 37 1.18 13.96 -13.24
CA LEU A 37 2.41 13.66 -12.50
C LEU A 37 3.12 12.39 -13.00
N GLY A 38 2.35 11.32 -13.23
CA GLY A 38 2.86 10.05 -13.75
C GLY A 38 3.45 10.16 -15.17
N SER A 39 2.96 11.09 -15.99
CA SER A 39 3.47 11.33 -17.35
C SER A 39 4.88 11.94 -17.31
N ILE A 40 5.11 12.91 -16.43
CA ILE A 40 6.45 13.49 -16.20
C ILE A 40 7.40 12.44 -15.63
N SER A 41 6.95 11.68 -14.63
CA SER A 41 7.78 10.62 -14.05
C SER A 41 8.20 9.60 -15.10
N GLY A 42 7.28 9.18 -15.97
CA GLY A 42 7.58 8.27 -17.08
C GLY A 42 8.55 8.90 -18.10
N LEU A 43 8.37 10.18 -18.45
CA LEU A 43 9.27 10.91 -19.35
C LEU A 43 10.70 10.94 -18.79
N MET A 44 10.85 11.31 -17.51
CA MET A 44 12.15 11.44 -16.84
C MET A 44 12.90 10.12 -16.69
N THR A 45 12.18 9.01 -16.51
CA THR A 45 12.80 7.68 -16.46
C THR A 45 13.35 7.26 -17.82
N ARG A 46 12.63 7.57 -18.91
CA ARG A 46 13.03 7.21 -20.28
C ARG A 46 14.13 8.11 -20.85
N ASN A 47 14.22 9.36 -20.41
CA ASN A 47 15.16 10.36 -20.93
C ASN A 47 16.17 10.76 -19.85
N ARG A 48 16.87 9.78 -19.27
CA ARG A 48 17.78 10.03 -18.14
C ARG A 48 18.96 10.93 -18.47
N ASN A 49 19.30 11.06 -19.75
CA ASN A 49 20.27 12.02 -20.28
C ASN A 49 19.86 13.48 -20.03
N MET A 50 18.59 13.82 -20.23
CA MET A 50 18.05 15.18 -20.01
C MET A 50 17.64 15.41 -18.55
N PHE A 51 17.35 14.33 -17.83
CA PHE A 51 16.88 14.37 -16.44
C PHE A 51 17.85 13.61 -15.52
N PRO A 52 19.07 14.12 -15.26
CA PRO A 52 20.01 13.44 -14.38
C PRO A 52 19.45 13.25 -12.97
N LYS A 53 19.87 12.19 -12.26
CA LYS A 53 19.50 11.94 -10.86
C LYS A 53 20.10 13.04 -10.00
N ARG A 54 19.24 13.94 -9.51
CA ARG A 54 19.58 14.76 -8.36
C ARG A 54 19.82 13.81 -7.18
N GLY A 55 21.00 13.87 -6.57
CA GLY A 55 21.36 12.98 -5.48
C GLY A 55 20.33 13.07 -4.35
N GLY A 56 19.91 11.92 -3.82
CA GLY A 56 19.12 11.82 -2.59
C GLY A 56 17.61 11.74 -2.78
N ALA A 57 17.07 10.58 -2.41
CA ALA A 57 15.66 10.24 -2.28
C ALA A 57 14.76 11.40 -1.81
N GLY A 58 13.64 11.58 -2.50
CA GLY A 58 12.63 12.57 -2.20
C GLY A 58 12.20 12.53 -0.73
N LYS A 59 12.51 13.60 -0.01
CA LYS A 59 11.73 14.01 1.15
C LYS A 59 10.76 15.07 0.67
N SER A 60 9.47 14.79 0.81
CA SER A 60 8.37 15.72 0.51
C SER A 60 8.65 17.07 1.19
N ALA A 61 8.53 18.15 0.43
CA ALA A 61 8.74 19.54 0.88
C ALA A 61 7.67 20.05 1.86
N TYR A 62 6.90 19.16 2.51
CA TYR A 62 5.83 19.54 3.44
C TYR A 62 6.22 19.45 4.93
N VAL A 63 7.42 18.96 5.29
CA VAL A 63 7.91 19.02 6.68
C VAL A 63 9.40 19.34 6.69
N GLN A 64 9.73 20.63 6.56
CA GLN A 64 11.02 21.18 6.94
C GLN A 64 10.77 22.51 7.64
N ILE A 65 10.19 22.45 8.84
CA ILE A 65 10.43 23.48 9.85
C ILE A 65 11.27 22.82 10.94
N ASN A 66 12.53 23.25 11.01
CA ASN A 66 13.50 23.11 12.11
C ASN A 66 13.86 21.69 12.59
N ALA A 67 14.83 21.06 11.91
CA ALA A 67 15.76 20.14 12.55
C ALA A 67 17.11 20.13 11.81
N PRO A 68 18.26 20.39 12.48
CA PRO A 68 19.56 20.35 11.84
C PRO A 68 19.84 18.94 11.31
N THR A 69 20.04 18.81 10.00
CA THR A 69 20.31 17.54 9.33
C THR A 69 21.74 17.10 9.61
N LEU A 70 21.94 16.28 10.64
CA LEU A 70 23.18 15.52 10.82
C LEU A 70 23.23 14.39 9.78
N ASN A 71 23.77 14.71 8.60
CA ASN A 71 23.92 13.79 7.48
C ASN A 71 25.24 12.99 7.61
N GLY A 72 25.39 12.27 8.72
CA GLY A 72 26.44 11.27 8.94
C GLY A 72 25.81 9.90 9.13
N LYS A 73 26.41 8.84 8.60
CA LYS A 73 26.04 7.46 8.95
C LYS A 73 26.03 7.38 10.49
N SER A 74 24.85 7.18 11.07
CA SER A 74 24.65 7.18 12.52
C SER A 74 25.41 6.02 13.16
N THR A 75 26.66 6.25 13.55
CA THR A 75 27.41 5.39 14.44
C THR A 75 26.71 5.40 15.80
N TRP A 76 26.35 4.24 16.32
CA TRP A 76 25.81 4.08 17.67
C TRP A 76 27.00 3.88 18.61
N THR A 77 27.18 4.75 19.59
CA THR A 77 28.15 4.50 20.65
C THR A 77 27.56 3.52 21.67
N GLU A 78 28.41 2.90 22.47
CA GLU A 78 27.97 1.96 23.50
C GLU A 78 27.14 2.68 24.58
N GLU A 79 27.53 3.91 24.94
CA GLU A 79 26.80 4.73 25.91
C GLU A 79 25.41 5.11 25.39
N GLN A 80 25.29 5.42 24.10
CA GLN A 80 24.01 5.70 23.45
C GLN A 80 23.11 4.47 23.41
N LEU A 81 23.70 3.29 23.19
CA LEU A 81 22.97 2.03 23.18
C LEU A 81 22.45 1.70 24.59
N GLN A 82 23.31 1.79 25.60
CA GLN A 82 22.95 1.53 26.99
C GLN A 82 21.88 2.52 27.49
N THR A 83 22.02 3.81 27.17
CA THR A 83 21.00 4.82 27.50
C THR A 83 19.68 4.52 26.79
N ALA A 84 19.71 4.10 25.52
CA ALA A 84 18.51 3.71 24.80
C ALA A 84 17.84 2.47 25.40
N ILE A 85 18.59 1.52 25.95
CA ILE A 85 18.09 0.32 26.63
C ILE A 85 17.50 0.65 28.00
N ASP A 86 18.08 1.59 28.76
CA ASP A 86 17.48 2.05 30.03
C ASP A 86 16.12 2.72 29.79
N LEU A 87 16.00 3.54 28.75
CA LEU A 87 14.81 4.35 28.53
C LEU A 87 13.60 3.60 27.93
N TRP A 88 13.69 2.82 26.86
CA TRP A 88 14.15 1.42 26.80
C TRP A 88 13.45 0.48 27.80
N ASN A 89 13.68 0.51 29.09
CA ASN A 89 12.96 -0.35 30.04
C ASN A 89 11.93 0.45 30.85
N ARG A 90 12.06 1.78 30.84
CA ARG A 90 11.20 2.76 31.52
C ARG A 90 9.94 3.20 30.75
N ASN A 91 9.66 2.58 29.61
CA ASN A 91 8.49 2.80 28.75
C ASN A 91 8.41 4.17 28.07
N LEU A 92 9.57 4.81 27.87
CA LEU A 92 9.63 6.01 27.05
C LEU A 92 9.38 5.69 25.57
N THR A 93 8.85 6.68 24.87
CA THR A 93 8.58 6.61 23.43
C THR A 93 9.88 6.70 22.62
N THR A 94 9.87 6.17 21.39
CA THR A 94 11.02 6.27 20.48
C THR A 94 11.41 7.71 20.15
N GLU A 95 10.46 8.63 20.23
CA GLU A 95 10.66 10.06 20.03
C GLU A 95 11.47 10.68 21.17
N GLU A 96 11.08 10.41 22.43
CA GLU A 96 11.80 10.85 23.62
C GLU A 96 13.19 10.23 23.72
N ILE A 97 13.29 8.91 23.50
CA ILE A 97 14.57 8.20 23.49
C ILE A 97 15.52 8.83 22.47
N GLY A 98 15.03 9.06 21.25
CA GLY A 98 15.79 9.68 20.18
C GLY A 98 16.27 11.08 20.53
N ALA A 99 15.42 11.90 21.14
CA ALA A 99 15.79 13.23 21.61
C ALA A 99 16.91 13.16 22.67
N THR A 100 16.85 12.21 23.60
CA THR A 100 17.88 12.04 24.64
C THR A 100 19.23 11.61 24.07
N ILE A 101 19.25 10.66 23.13
CA ILE A 101 20.51 10.11 22.59
C ILE A 101 21.01 10.84 21.33
N GLY A 102 20.32 11.88 20.88
CA GLY A 102 20.64 12.62 19.66
C GLY A 102 20.43 11.83 18.37
N LYS A 103 19.45 10.91 18.34
CA LYS A 103 19.10 10.08 17.17
C LYS A 103 17.66 10.33 16.74
N SER A 104 17.35 10.11 15.47
CA SER A 104 15.95 10.17 15.02
C SER A 104 15.13 9.03 15.63
N SER A 105 13.84 9.26 15.90
CA SER A 105 12.89 8.22 16.35
C SER A 105 12.92 6.97 15.45
N ASN A 106 13.03 7.15 14.13
CA ASN A 106 13.16 6.05 13.17
C ASN A 106 14.48 5.27 13.31
N ALA A 107 15.57 5.92 13.70
CA ALA A 107 16.84 5.24 13.96
C ALA A 107 16.74 4.39 15.23
N VAL A 108 16.09 4.89 16.29
CA VAL A 108 15.81 4.13 17.52
C VAL A 108 14.92 2.93 17.22
N GLN A 109 13.83 3.12 16.48
CA GLN A 109 12.93 2.04 16.08
C GLN A 109 13.67 0.95 15.31
N LYS A 110 14.48 1.32 14.30
CA LYS A 110 15.27 0.35 13.54
C LYS A 110 16.26 -0.41 14.42
N LYS A 111 16.92 0.28 15.36
CA LYS A 111 17.86 -0.35 16.29
C LYS A 111 17.14 -1.34 17.21
N ALA A 112 15.98 -0.97 17.76
CA ALA A 112 15.16 -1.85 18.58
C ALA A 112 14.67 -3.09 17.81
N HIS A 113 14.19 -2.92 16.58
CA HIS A 113 13.76 -4.03 15.73
C HIS A 113 14.89 -4.98 15.36
N ALA A 114 16.11 -4.47 15.19
CA ALA A 114 17.30 -5.28 14.89
C ALA A 114 17.86 -6.03 16.11
N ASN A 115 17.51 -5.59 17.33
CA ASN A 115 18.07 -6.09 18.59
C ASN A 115 16.91 -6.38 19.57
N ARG A 116 16.03 -7.31 19.20
CA ARG A 116 14.80 -7.61 19.97
C ARG A 116 15.07 -8.27 21.32
N ASP A 117 16.27 -8.78 21.51
CA ASP A 117 16.81 -9.31 22.77
C ASP A 117 17.01 -8.18 23.80
N MET A 118 17.65 -7.09 23.40
CA MET A 118 17.88 -5.91 24.26
C MET A 118 16.67 -4.97 24.30
N PHE A 119 15.84 -4.99 23.25
CA PHE A 119 14.66 -4.16 23.09
C PHE A 119 13.41 -5.04 22.95
N PRO A 120 12.92 -5.65 24.05
CA PRO A 120 11.77 -6.53 23.99
C PRO A 120 10.53 -5.83 23.46
N CYS A 121 9.63 -6.61 22.87
CA CYS A 121 8.38 -6.10 22.31
C CYS A 121 7.55 -5.43 23.40
N ARG A 122 7.14 -4.18 23.17
CA ARG A 122 6.32 -3.41 24.08
C ARG A 122 4.92 -3.28 23.54
N ASP A 123 3.92 -3.57 24.36
CA ASP A 123 2.56 -3.20 24.04
C ASP A 123 2.30 -1.74 24.47
N LEU A 124 2.73 -0.79 23.64
CA LEU A 124 2.47 0.64 23.85
C LEU A 124 1.08 1.06 23.35
N ARG A 125 0.13 0.12 23.15
CA ARG A 125 -1.26 0.42 22.75
C ARG A 125 -1.98 1.17 23.87
N GLY A 126 -1.72 2.47 23.97
CA GLY A 126 -2.38 3.36 24.92
C GLY A 126 -1.68 4.70 25.18
N THR A 127 -0.39 4.84 24.88
CA THR A 127 0.40 6.00 25.34
C THR A 127 0.59 7.11 24.30
N GLY A 128 0.00 6.97 23.10
CA GLY A 128 0.11 7.98 22.04
C GLY A 128 -1.15 8.83 21.89
N ASN A 129 -1.00 10.16 21.89
CA ASN A 129 -2.05 11.13 21.54
C ASN A 129 -2.66 10.89 20.12
N ARG A 130 -1.96 10.14 19.26
CA ARG A 130 -2.49 9.64 17.97
C ARG A 130 -3.69 8.70 18.11
N GLY A 131 -3.85 8.01 19.25
CA GLY A 131 -4.99 7.13 19.51
C GLY A 131 -6.26 7.86 19.95
N ILE A 132 -6.17 9.10 20.46
CA ILE A 132 -7.33 9.86 20.93
C ILE A 132 -8.14 10.39 19.74
N VAL A 133 -7.48 10.95 18.73
CA VAL A 133 -8.17 11.50 17.54
C VAL A 133 -8.87 10.42 16.71
N ASP A 134 -8.24 9.24 16.54
CA ASP A 134 -8.86 8.10 15.85
C ASP A 134 -10.01 7.51 16.67
N ARG A 135 -9.88 7.41 18.00
CA ARG A 135 -10.93 6.88 18.87
C ARG A 135 -12.15 7.79 18.90
N VAL A 136 -11.95 9.11 19.02
CA VAL A 136 -13.04 10.11 18.98
C VAL A 136 -13.73 10.13 17.61
N GLY A 137 -12.97 10.04 16.52
CA GLY A 137 -13.52 9.91 15.16
C GLY A 137 -14.33 8.64 14.97
N LEU A 138 -13.84 7.49 15.45
CA LEU A 138 -14.54 6.21 15.38
C LEU A 138 -15.81 6.21 16.25
N GLN A 139 -15.76 6.79 17.45
CA GLN A 139 -16.93 6.90 18.34
C GLN A 139 -18.01 7.81 17.77
N ARG A 140 -17.61 8.94 17.16
CA ARG A 140 -18.54 9.87 16.50
C ARG A 140 -19.21 9.22 15.29
N ALA A 141 -18.44 8.57 14.41
CA ALA A 141 -18.99 7.83 13.28
C ALA A 141 -19.93 6.68 13.73
N LYS A 142 -19.61 5.99 14.82
CA LYS A 142 -20.48 4.94 15.39
C LYS A 142 -21.80 5.51 15.93
N ARG A 143 -21.76 6.66 16.61
CA ARG A 143 -22.95 7.38 17.09
C ARG A 143 -23.81 7.92 15.94
N GLU A 144 -23.18 8.49 14.91
CA GLU A 144 -23.86 8.98 13.70
C GLU A 144 -24.58 7.84 12.96
N ARG A 145 -23.95 6.66 12.81
CA ARG A 145 -24.63 5.48 12.22
C ARG A 145 -25.82 5.00 13.06
N HIS A 146 -25.68 4.96 14.38
CA HIS A 146 -26.77 4.56 15.28
C HIS A 146 -27.93 5.57 15.25
N ALA A 147 -27.63 6.87 15.20
CA ALA A 147 -28.62 7.92 15.02
C ALA A 147 -29.36 7.83 13.66
N GLN A 148 -28.69 7.31 12.63
CA GLN A 148 -29.27 7.05 11.30
C GLN A 148 -29.97 5.69 11.18
N GLY A 149 -30.05 4.89 12.26
CA GLY A 149 -30.70 3.57 12.24
C GLY A 149 -29.97 2.52 11.39
N LEU A 150 -28.71 2.76 11.01
CA LEU A 150 -27.92 1.82 10.21
C LEU A 150 -27.36 0.70 11.11
N PRO A 151 -27.45 -0.58 10.70
CA PRO A 151 -26.91 -1.69 11.48
C PRO A 151 -25.40 -1.50 11.72
N ALA A 152 -24.97 -1.84 12.95
CA ALA A 152 -23.64 -1.47 13.46
C ALA A 152 -22.48 -2.04 12.63
N GLU A 153 -22.72 -3.15 11.95
CA GLU A 153 -21.96 -3.75 10.85
C GLU A 153 -22.97 -4.55 10.01
N PRO A 154 -22.79 -4.70 8.69
CA PRO A 154 -23.57 -5.68 7.93
C PRO A 154 -23.39 -7.04 8.60
N PRO A 155 -24.46 -7.88 8.69
CA PRO A 155 -24.32 -9.21 9.27
C PRO A 155 -23.13 -9.91 8.60
N PRO A 156 -22.26 -10.60 9.37
CA PRO A 156 -21.21 -11.39 8.76
C PRO A 156 -21.90 -12.31 7.75
N LEU A 157 -21.49 -12.21 6.49
CA LEU A 157 -21.93 -13.19 5.50
C LEU A 157 -21.66 -14.57 6.11
N PRO A 158 -22.62 -15.51 6.05
CA PRO A 158 -22.41 -16.85 6.58
C PRO A 158 -21.06 -17.35 6.05
N HIS A 159 -20.13 -17.63 6.95
CA HIS A 159 -18.91 -18.33 6.60
C HIS A 159 -19.37 -19.71 6.15
N HIS A 160 -19.58 -19.91 4.85
CA HIS A 160 -19.99 -21.19 4.25
C HIS A 160 -18.88 -22.26 4.34
N GLY A 161 -17.97 -22.17 5.30
CA GLY A 161 -16.75 -22.97 5.34
C GLY A 161 -16.00 -22.92 4.00
N TYR A 162 -15.34 -24.03 3.66
CA TYR A 162 -14.76 -24.32 2.35
C TYR A 162 -15.82 -24.66 1.28
N ASN A 163 -17.12 -24.53 1.58
CA ASN A 163 -18.19 -24.79 0.63
C ASN A 163 -18.40 -23.60 -0.32
N THR A 164 -17.53 -23.52 -1.33
CA THR A 164 -17.59 -22.57 -2.43
C THR A 164 -18.55 -23.00 -3.54
N ALA A 165 -19.07 -24.23 -3.49
CA ALA A 165 -20.04 -24.75 -4.46
C ALA A 165 -21.39 -24.01 -4.43
N VAL A 166 -21.74 -23.38 -3.31
CA VAL A 166 -22.94 -22.52 -3.19
C VAL A 166 -22.94 -21.34 -4.16
N PHE A 167 -21.76 -20.98 -4.70
CA PHE A 167 -21.58 -19.92 -5.67
C PHE A 167 -21.39 -20.42 -7.11
N ALA A 168 -21.68 -21.69 -7.39
CA ALA A 168 -21.66 -22.22 -8.76
C ALA A 168 -22.68 -21.49 -9.64
N LEU A 169 -22.29 -21.19 -10.89
CA LEU A 169 -23.18 -20.52 -11.84
C LEU A 169 -24.07 -21.56 -12.54
N PRO A 170 -25.39 -21.38 -12.59
CA PRO A 170 -26.26 -22.24 -13.38
C PRO A 170 -25.84 -22.23 -14.85
N GLY A 171 -25.61 -23.42 -15.42
CA GLY A 171 -25.20 -23.58 -16.82
C GLY A 171 -23.70 -23.41 -17.10
N ALA A 172 -22.87 -23.15 -16.09
CA ALA A 172 -21.42 -23.25 -16.27
C ALA A 172 -20.99 -24.72 -16.16
N SER A 173 -20.24 -25.22 -17.15
CA SER A 173 -19.62 -26.55 -17.09
C SER A 173 -18.34 -26.49 -16.28
N PRO A 174 -18.28 -27.11 -15.08
CA PRO A 174 -17.08 -27.06 -14.27
C PRO A 174 -15.91 -27.74 -14.95
N VAL A 175 -14.72 -27.14 -14.85
CA VAL A 175 -13.48 -27.63 -15.45
C VAL A 175 -12.54 -28.07 -14.33
N ARG A 176 -11.86 -29.20 -14.50
CA ARG A 176 -10.90 -29.73 -13.51
C ARG A 176 -9.65 -28.87 -13.47
N LEU A 177 -8.94 -28.86 -12.35
CA LEU A 177 -7.70 -28.08 -12.18
C LEU A 177 -6.69 -28.30 -13.33
N LEU A 178 -6.54 -29.54 -13.80
CA LEU A 178 -5.61 -29.87 -14.88
C LEU A 178 -6.05 -29.34 -16.26
N ASP A 179 -7.36 -29.17 -16.44
CA ASP A 179 -7.97 -28.76 -17.70
C ASP A 179 -8.20 -27.22 -17.72
N LEU A 180 -7.78 -26.51 -16.67
CA LEU A 180 -7.88 -25.05 -16.59
C LEU A 180 -6.86 -24.39 -17.50
N THR A 181 -7.35 -23.57 -18.42
CA THR A 181 -6.53 -22.69 -19.25
C THR A 181 -6.49 -21.28 -18.69
N GLU A 182 -5.66 -20.42 -19.27
CA GLU A 182 -5.55 -19.04 -18.82
C GLU A 182 -6.85 -18.23 -18.93
N LYS A 183 -7.72 -18.64 -19.85
CA LYS A 183 -9.01 -18.02 -20.18
C LYS A 183 -10.14 -18.45 -19.24
N HIS A 184 -9.93 -19.46 -18.42
CA HIS A 184 -10.96 -19.99 -17.53
C HIS A 184 -10.98 -19.28 -16.17
N CYS A 185 -12.17 -19.14 -15.60
CA CYS A 185 -12.41 -18.67 -14.25
C CYS A 185 -11.90 -19.71 -13.25
N ARG A 186 -11.04 -19.26 -12.33
CA ARG A 186 -10.38 -20.09 -11.30
C ARG A 186 -11.12 -20.11 -9.96
N TRP A 187 -12.44 -19.90 -9.97
CA TRP A 187 -13.25 -20.02 -8.77
C TRP A 187 -13.42 -21.52 -8.43
N PRO A 188 -12.94 -22.00 -7.27
CA PRO A 188 -13.14 -23.38 -6.87
C PRO A 188 -14.64 -23.63 -6.62
N ILE A 189 -15.13 -24.80 -7.02
CA ILE A 189 -16.49 -25.27 -6.74
C ILE A 189 -16.37 -26.45 -5.78
N THR A 190 -15.88 -26.19 -4.58
CA THR A 190 -15.63 -27.24 -3.57
C THR A 190 -16.67 -27.19 -2.47
N CYS A 191 -17.01 -28.36 -1.93
CA CYS A 191 -17.68 -28.60 -0.65
C CYS A 191 -16.85 -29.62 0.15
N ASP A 192 -17.29 -30.00 1.35
CA ASP A 192 -16.63 -31.02 2.19
C ASP A 192 -16.30 -32.30 1.44
N GLU A 193 -17.24 -32.70 0.60
CA GLU A 193 -17.25 -33.98 -0.11
C GLU A 193 -16.58 -33.89 -1.48
N SER A 194 -16.05 -32.71 -1.86
CA SER A 194 -15.46 -32.52 -3.18
C SER A 194 -14.10 -33.21 -3.32
N PRO A 195 -13.79 -33.79 -4.51
CA PRO A 195 -12.47 -34.33 -4.79
C PRO A 195 -11.40 -33.27 -4.62
N LYS A 196 -10.39 -33.55 -3.78
CA LYS A 196 -9.21 -32.69 -3.59
C LYS A 196 -8.15 -33.01 -4.65
N GLY A 197 -7.31 -32.03 -4.98
CA GLY A 197 -6.19 -32.21 -5.91
C GLY A 197 -6.60 -32.07 -7.39
N ALA A 198 -6.08 -32.93 -8.27
CA ALA A 198 -6.21 -32.80 -9.72
C ALA A 198 -7.67 -32.77 -10.25
N ASN A 199 -8.60 -33.38 -9.50
CA ASN A 199 -10.02 -33.46 -9.85
C ASN A 199 -10.86 -32.34 -9.24
N THR A 200 -10.24 -31.38 -8.55
CA THR A 200 -10.96 -30.25 -7.97
C THR A 200 -11.69 -29.49 -9.08
N PRO A 201 -13.02 -29.37 -9.03
CA PRO A 201 -13.77 -28.66 -10.04
C PRO A 201 -13.69 -27.14 -9.82
N PHE A 202 -13.56 -26.40 -10.91
CA PHE A 202 -13.53 -24.94 -10.95
C PHE A 202 -14.58 -24.43 -11.93
N CYS A 203 -14.98 -23.17 -11.79
CA CYS A 203 -16.04 -22.58 -12.61
C CYS A 203 -15.86 -22.74 -14.12
N GLY A 204 -14.65 -22.58 -14.66
CA GLY A 204 -14.41 -22.80 -16.10
C GLY A 204 -14.97 -21.71 -17.04
N ALA A 205 -15.89 -20.87 -16.59
CA ALA A 205 -16.45 -19.78 -17.40
C ALA A 205 -15.37 -18.79 -17.88
N ASN A 206 -15.67 -18.03 -18.93
CA ASN A 206 -14.69 -17.09 -19.50
C ASN A 206 -14.28 -16.01 -18.47
N ARG A 207 -12.97 -15.82 -18.34
CA ARG A 207 -12.32 -14.87 -17.45
C ARG A 207 -12.52 -13.44 -17.96
N THR A 208 -13.03 -12.56 -17.11
CA THR A 208 -13.24 -11.13 -17.45
C THR A 208 -12.60 -10.18 -16.45
N HIS A 209 -12.34 -10.59 -15.20
CA HIS A 209 -11.71 -9.74 -14.17
C HIS A 209 -10.70 -10.51 -13.33
N GLY A 210 -9.42 -10.12 -13.39
CA GLY A 210 -8.38 -10.85 -12.65
C GLY A 210 -8.49 -12.34 -12.95
N SER A 211 -8.38 -13.24 -11.99
CA SER A 211 -8.48 -14.69 -12.20
C SER A 211 -9.90 -15.25 -12.40
N TYR A 212 -10.93 -14.39 -12.46
CA TYR A 212 -12.34 -14.80 -12.35
C TYR A 212 -13.23 -14.27 -13.50
N CYS A 213 -14.42 -14.86 -13.64
CA CYS A 213 -15.51 -14.33 -14.47
C CYS A 213 -16.21 -13.16 -13.76
N ALA A 214 -17.12 -12.46 -14.44
CA ALA A 214 -17.86 -11.33 -13.88
C ALA A 214 -18.59 -11.67 -12.58
N ALA A 215 -19.28 -12.81 -12.54
CA ALA A 215 -20.03 -13.21 -11.36
C ALA A 215 -19.11 -13.53 -10.17
N HIS A 216 -18.08 -14.37 -10.38
CA HIS A 216 -17.15 -14.73 -9.30
C HIS A 216 -16.23 -13.60 -8.87
N ALA A 217 -15.95 -12.62 -9.73
CA ALA A 217 -15.24 -11.42 -9.33
C ALA A 217 -16.04 -10.56 -8.33
N MET A 218 -17.37 -10.53 -8.45
CA MET A 218 -18.22 -9.82 -7.49
C MET A 218 -18.26 -10.51 -6.12
N ILE A 219 -18.14 -11.85 -6.11
CA ILE A 219 -18.17 -12.68 -4.90
C ILE A 219 -16.79 -12.73 -4.24
N ALA A 220 -15.71 -12.65 -5.02
CA ALA A 220 -14.32 -12.58 -4.59
C ALA A 220 -13.99 -11.25 -3.85
N ARG A 221 -14.67 -10.97 -2.73
CA ARG A 221 -14.38 -9.85 -1.85
C ARG A 221 -13.58 -10.34 -0.65
N GLY A 222 -12.28 -10.50 -0.84
CA GLY A 222 -11.32 -10.69 0.25
C GLY A 222 -10.63 -9.37 0.62
N ARG A 223 -10.25 -9.20 1.88
CA ARG A 223 -9.29 -8.17 2.33
C ARG A 223 -7.89 -8.49 1.77
N GLY A 224 -7.75 -8.43 0.46
CA GLY A 224 -6.45 -8.43 -0.19
C GLY A 224 -5.71 -7.14 0.13
N THR A 225 -4.40 -7.24 0.28
CA THR A 225 -3.52 -6.09 0.51
C THR A 225 -3.75 -5.02 -0.56
N THR A 226 -3.46 -3.76 -0.24
CA THR A 226 -3.59 -2.64 -1.19
C THR A 226 -2.84 -2.91 -2.50
N SER A 227 -1.76 -3.69 -2.45
CA SER A 227 -0.99 -4.17 -3.61
C SER A 227 -1.81 -5.11 -4.53
N GLU A 228 -2.59 -6.02 -3.95
CA GLU A 228 -3.45 -6.95 -4.70
C GLU A 228 -4.66 -6.23 -5.33
N ARG A 229 -5.20 -5.22 -4.65
CA ARG A 229 -6.25 -4.34 -5.20
C ARG A 229 -5.72 -3.45 -6.34
N ASN A 230 -4.50 -2.93 -6.21
CA ASN A 230 -3.89 -2.08 -7.23
C ASN A 230 -3.42 -2.87 -8.47
N ALA A 231 -3.04 -4.14 -8.34
CA ALA A 231 -2.71 -5.00 -9.47
C ALA A 231 -3.91 -5.26 -10.40
N LEU A 232 -5.14 -5.23 -9.87
CA LEU A 232 -6.36 -5.42 -10.65
C LEU A 232 -6.86 -4.13 -11.33
N ASN A 233 -6.61 -2.97 -10.73
CA ASN A 233 -6.93 -1.66 -11.34
C ASN A 233 -5.88 -1.19 -12.37
N GLY A 234 -4.78 -1.93 -12.54
CA GLY A 234 -3.69 -1.61 -13.48
C GLY A 234 -3.80 -2.26 -14.87
N ILE A 235 -4.83 -3.06 -15.16
CA ILE A 235 -5.02 -3.72 -16.47
C ILE A 235 -6.19 -3.08 -17.23
N GLY A 236 -6.31 -1.76 -17.13
CA GLY A 236 -7.12 -0.94 -18.01
C GLY A 236 -6.25 -0.35 -19.11
N GLY A 237 -6.09 -1.08 -20.22
CA GLY A 237 -5.69 -0.52 -21.51
C GLY A 237 -4.19 -0.41 -21.78
N ARG A 238 -3.66 -1.39 -22.51
CA ARG A 238 -2.77 -1.10 -23.63
C ARG A 238 -3.31 -1.85 -24.84
N LYS A 239 -3.89 -1.08 -25.77
CA LYS A 239 -3.93 -1.44 -27.19
C LYS A 239 -2.51 -1.42 -27.73
#